data_AF-A0A1C1YYC9-F1
#
_entry.id   AF-A0A1C1YYC9-F1
#
_cell.length_a   1.000
_cell.length_b   1.000
_cell.length_c   1.000
_cell.angle_alpha   90.00
_cell.angle_beta   90.00
_cell.angle_gamma   90.00
#
_symmetry.space_group_name_H-M   'P 1'
#
loop_
_entity.id
_entity.type
_entity.pdbx_description
1 polymer ?
#
loop_
_entity_poly.entity_id
_entity_poly.type
_entity_poly.pdbx_seq_one_letter_code
_entity_poly.pdbx_strand_id
1 'polypeptide(L)'
;MTRSTDFTRRALLAAGSAGLVLSVFARRSPAHADEGPFEIVLSEAEWRARLTKQQFAVLREEATERAFTSPLNDEKRKGMFHCAGCDLPAYSSEHKYDSGTGWPSFWKAQDGAIGTKEDRSLFSVRTEVHCRRCGGHFGHIFDDGPEPTGKRHCLNGVALSFKPAEAA
;
A
#
# COMPACT_ATOMS: atom_id res chain seq x y z
N MET A 1 -35.54 69.55 -31.79
CA MET A 1 -34.13 69.13 -31.59
C MET A 1 -34.00 68.45 -30.23
N THR A 2 -32.88 67.74 -29.98
CA THR A 2 -32.45 67.15 -28.69
C THR A 2 -33.34 66.06 -28.04
N ARG A 3 -32.67 65.02 -27.52
CA ARG A 3 -33.23 63.86 -26.78
C ARG A 3 -33.07 64.04 -25.27
N SER A 4 -34.00 63.46 -24.48
CA SER A 4 -33.74 62.60 -23.31
C SER A 4 -35.08 62.14 -22.70
N THR A 5 -35.18 61.07 -21.90
CA THR A 5 -34.22 60.00 -21.54
C THR A 5 -34.54 58.73 -22.37
N ASP A 6 -34.74 57.46 -21.95
CA ASP A 6 -34.56 56.70 -20.69
C ASP A 6 -34.48 55.18 -20.95
N PHE A 7 -34.35 54.36 -19.90
CA PHE A 7 -34.46 52.90 -19.90
C PHE A 7 -35.77 52.41 -19.24
N THR A 8 -36.39 51.37 -19.80
CA THR A 8 -37.40 50.57 -19.08
C THR A 8 -37.02 49.09 -19.08
N ARG A 9 -37.18 48.43 -17.94
CA ARG A 9 -36.76 47.04 -17.69
C ARG A 9 -37.85 46.04 -18.08
N ARG A 10 -37.46 44.89 -18.67
CA ARG A 10 -38.00 43.50 -18.52
C ARG A 10 -38.08 42.73 -19.85
N ALA A 11 -37.26 41.69 -19.98
CA ALA A 11 -37.58 40.43 -20.67
C ALA A 11 -36.49 39.38 -20.37
N LEU A 12 -36.65 38.62 -19.28
CA LEU A 12 -35.85 37.42 -19.02
C LEU A 12 -36.64 36.19 -19.51
N LEU A 13 -36.20 35.53 -20.58
CA LEU A 13 -36.66 34.18 -20.92
C LEU A 13 -35.53 33.32 -21.50
N ALA A 14 -35.24 32.22 -20.77
CA ALA A 14 -34.63 30.96 -21.17
C ALA A 14 -33.73 30.92 -22.44
N ALA A 15 -32.42 30.92 -22.21
CA ALA A 15 -31.47 30.13 -23.01
C ALA A 15 -31.03 28.92 -22.17
N GLY A 16 -31.14 27.70 -22.70
CA GLY A 16 -31.00 26.47 -21.91
C GLY A 16 -29.55 26.13 -21.56
N SER A 17 -29.23 26.08 -20.26
CA SER A 17 -27.96 25.55 -19.76
C SER A 17 -27.97 24.02 -19.76
N ALA A 18 -27.70 23.41 -20.91
CA ALA A 18 -27.39 21.98 -21.00
C ALA A 18 -26.03 21.71 -20.32
N GLY A 19 -26.06 21.54 -19.00
CA GLY A 19 -24.88 21.31 -18.18
C GLY A 19 -24.21 19.99 -18.54
N LEU A 20 -23.15 20.06 -19.35
CA LEU A 20 -22.32 18.91 -19.69
C LEU A 20 -21.58 18.44 -18.44
N VAL A 21 -22.16 17.48 -17.71
CA VAL A 21 -21.50 16.79 -16.61
C VAL A 21 -20.40 15.92 -17.20
N LEU A 22 -19.23 16.53 -17.40
CA LEU A 22 -18.04 15.86 -17.88
C LEU A 22 -17.51 14.99 -16.74
N SER A 23 -17.97 13.74 -16.68
CA SER A 23 -17.57 12.76 -15.68
C SER A 23 -16.07 12.46 -15.80
N VAL A 24 -15.24 13.20 -15.08
CA VAL A 24 -13.80 12.97 -14.98
C VAL A 24 -13.53 11.72 -14.14
N PHE A 25 -13.84 10.56 -14.73
CA PHE A 25 -13.28 9.28 -14.33
C PHE A 25 -11.79 9.29 -14.68
N ALA A 26 -11.01 10.02 -13.89
CA ALA A 26 -9.57 9.90 -13.88
C ALA A 26 -9.24 8.42 -13.65
N ARG A 27 -8.70 7.76 -14.67
CA ARG A 27 -8.24 6.37 -14.57
C ARG A 27 -7.11 6.35 -13.55
N ARG A 28 -7.44 6.03 -12.30
CA ARG A 28 -6.45 5.75 -11.27
C ARG A 28 -5.75 4.46 -11.69
N SER A 29 -4.54 4.59 -12.23
CA SER A 29 -3.65 3.46 -12.48
C SER A 29 -3.55 2.63 -11.19
N PRO A 30 -3.57 1.29 -11.28
CA PRO A 30 -3.12 0.48 -10.16
C PRO A 30 -1.69 0.91 -9.79
N ALA A 31 -1.40 0.99 -8.49
CA ALA A 31 -0.02 1.15 -8.05
C ALA A 31 0.70 -0.17 -8.36
N HIS A 32 1.74 -0.10 -9.18
CA HIS A 32 2.59 -1.23 -9.47
C HIS A 32 3.87 -1.09 -8.66
N ALA A 33 4.27 -2.19 -8.03
CA ALA A 33 5.48 -2.23 -7.21
C ALA A 33 6.68 -1.76 -8.03
N ASP A 34 7.45 -0.84 -7.43
CA ASP A 34 8.40 0.03 -8.11
C ASP A 34 9.42 -0.73 -9.00
N GLU A 35 9.86 -0.06 -10.07
CA GLU A 35 10.90 -0.51 -11.00
C GLU A 35 12.26 0.18 -10.72
N GLY A 36 12.42 0.73 -9.51
CA GLY A 36 13.70 1.21 -8.98
C GLY A 36 14.82 0.14 -9.01
N PRO A 37 16.07 0.55 -8.71
CA PRO A 37 17.27 -0.30 -8.87
C PRO A 37 17.35 -1.41 -7.82
N PHE A 38 16.56 -2.47 -8.02
CA PHE A 38 16.49 -3.65 -7.17
C PHE A 38 17.49 -4.74 -7.61
N GLU A 39 18.04 -5.47 -6.64
CA GLU A 39 18.99 -6.57 -6.89
C GLU A 39 18.33 -7.75 -7.64
N ILE A 40 17.00 -7.91 -7.49
CA ILE A 40 16.20 -8.93 -8.17
C ILE A 40 15.12 -8.23 -9.00
N VAL A 41 15.42 -8.11 -10.30
CA VAL A 41 14.48 -7.74 -11.36
C VAL A 41 14.12 -9.02 -12.13
N LEU A 42 12.82 -9.25 -12.33
CA LEU A 42 12.27 -10.37 -13.10
C LEU A 42 11.07 -9.85 -13.90
N SER A 43 10.77 -10.46 -15.04
CA SER A 43 9.58 -10.13 -15.83
C SER A 43 8.28 -10.47 -15.10
N GLU A 44 7.16 -9.90 -15.56
CA GLU A 44 5.82 -10.26 -15.08
C GLU A 44 5.56 -11.77 -15.20
N ALA A 45 5.98 -12.42 -16.29
CA ALA A 45 5.78 -13.85 -16.51
C ALA A 45 6.54 -14.69 -15.48
N GLU A 46 7.78 -14.35 -15.17
CA GLU A 46 8.59 -15.02 -14.14
C GLU A 46 8.02 -14.79 -12.74
N TRP A 47 7.56 -13.58 -12.42
CA TRP A 47 6.87 -13.32 -11.16
C TRP A 47 5.53 -14.07 -11.06
N ARG A 48 4.72 -14.15 -12.14
CA ARG A 48 3.47 -14.94 -12.15
C ARG A 48 3.70 -16.46 -12.11
N ALA A 49 4.87 -16.94 -12.52
CA ALA A 49 5.29 -18.34 -12.36
C ALA A 49 5.84 -18.64 -10.95
N ARG A 50 6.51 -17.66 -10.32
CA ARG A 50 7.12 -17.78 -8.99
C ARG A 50 6.15 -17.57 -7.82
N LEU A 51 5.10 -16.78 -8.02
CA LEU A 51 4.19 -16.34 -6.97
C LEU A 51 2.79 -16.97 -7.13
N THR A 52 2.12 -17.26 -6.01
CA THR A 52 0.67 -17.49 -6.04
C THR A 52 -0.06 -16.21 -6.49
N LYS A 53 -1.30 -16.35 -6.99
CA LYS A 53 -2.09 -15.19 -7.46
C LYS A 53 -2.25 -14.09 -6.41
N GLN A 54 -2.42 -14.45 -5.14
CA GLN A 54 -2.52 -13.49 -4.02
C GLN A 54 -1.18 -12.83 -3.70
N GLN A 55 -0.08 -13.61 -3.67
CA GLN A 55 1.27 -13.06 -3.55
C GLN A 55 1.60 -12.08 -4.68
N PHE A 56 1.26 -12.41 -5.92
CA PHE A 56 1.49 -11.50 -7.06
C PHE A 56 0.69 -10.21 -6.90
N ALA A 57 -0.62 -10.31 -6.63
CA ALA A 57 -1.49 -9.15 -6.48
C ALA A 57 -0.99 -8.20 -5.39
N VAL A 58 -0.56 -8.74 -4.24
CA VAL A 58 -0.03 -7.91 -3.14
C VAL A 58 1.38 -7.40 -3.45
N LEU A 59 2.34 -8.27 -3.79
CA LEU A 59 3.75 -7.90 -3.95
C LEU A 59 4.03 -7.06 -5.20
N ARG A 60 3.23 -7.17 -6.28
CA ARG A 60 3.48 -6.53 -7.59
C ARG A 60 2.35 -5.60 -8.10
N GLU A 61 1.10 -5.83 -7.71
CA GLU A 61 -0.07 -5.00 -8.07
C GLU A 61 -0.57 -4.15 -6.87
N GLU A 62 0.23 -4.08 -5.80
CA GLU A 62 0.02 -3.33 -4.53
C GLU A 62 -1.37 -3.50 -3.90
N ALA A 63 -1.98 -4.67 -4.12
CA ALA A 63 -3.22 -5.03 -3.45
C ALA A 63 -3.01 -5.17 -1.93
N THR A 64 -4.10 -5.00 -1.17
CA THR A 64 -4.12 -5.30 0.26
C THR A 64 -4.96 -6.56 0.51
N GLU A 65 -4.45 -7.52 1.27
CA GLU A 65 -5.21 -8.69 1.71
C GLU A 65 -6.34 -8.27 2.65
N ARG A 66 -7.38 -9.11 2.79
CA ARG A 66 -8.48 -8.81 3.71
C ARG A 66 -8.02 -8.98 5.16
N ALA A 67 -8.38 -8.02 6.01
CA ALA A 67 -8.14 -8.08 7.45
C ALA A 67 -8.59 -9.43 8.04
N PHE A 68 -7.79 -9.95 8.97
CA PHE A 68 -7.98 -11.20 9.69
C PHE A 68 -7.90 -12.49 8.85
N THR A 69 -7.51 -12.45 7.57
CA THR A 69 -7.43 -13.67 6.74
C THR A 69 -6.06 -14.38 6.71
N SER A 70 -4.97 -13.73 7.11
CA SER A 70 -3.65 -14.39 7.13
C SER A 70 -3.41 -15.16 8.43
N PRO A 71 -2.93 -16.43 8.38
CA PRO A 71 -2.50 -17.16 9.56
C PRO A 71 -1.27 -16.54 10.24
N LEU A 72 -0.55 -15.63 9.56
CA LEU A 72 0.59 -14.93 10.15
C LEU A 72 0.16 -13.85 11.17
N ASN A 73 -1.13 -13.55 11.29
CA ASN A 73 -1.68 -12.76 12.41
C ASN A 73 -1.37 -13.43 13.76
N ASP A 74 -1.74 -14.70 13.87
CA ASP A 74 -1.64 -15.49 15.10
C ASP A 74 -0.30 -16.22 15.26
N GLU A 75 0.59 -16.13 14.27
CA GLU A 75 1.96 -16.62 14.40
C GLU A 75 2.70 -15.88 15.54
N LYS A 76 3.00 -16.60 16.63
CA LYS A 76 3.77 -16.11 17.79
C LYS A 76 5.04 -16.94 18.07
N ARG A 77 5.39 -17.94 17.25
CA ARG A 77 6.62 -18.75 17.42
C ARG A 77 7.87 -17.89 17.22
N LYS A 78 8.99 -18.26 17.85
CA LYS A 78 10.29 -17.65 17.55
C LYS A 78 10.72 -17.99 16.12
N GLY A 79 11.19 -16.99 15.38
CA GLY A 79 11.62 -17.16 13.99
C GLY A 79 11.72 -15.85 13.22
N MET A 80 11.83 -15.97 11.89
CA MET A 80 12.02 -14.86 10.96
C MET A 80 10.90 -14.82 9.93
N PHE A 81 10.40 -13.63 9.64
CA PHE A 81 9.49 -13.37 8.53
C PHE A 81 10.31 -12.87 7.34
N HIS A 82 10.29 -13.65 6.26
CA HIS A 82 10.98 -13.38 5.00
C HIS A 82 10.03 -12.77 3.97
N CYS A 83 10.57 -12.06 2.99
CA CYS A 83 9.83 -11.65 1.79
C CYS A 83 9.32 -12.89 1.05
N ALA A 84 8.00 -13.07 0.89
CA ALA A 84 7.45 -14.18 0.11
C ALA A 84 7.91 -14.15 -1.36
N GLY A 85 8.27 -12.97 -1.89
CA GLY A 85 8.79 -12.79 -3.24
C GLY A 85 10.21 -13.30 -3.42
N CYS A 86 11.16 -12.85 -2.59
CA CYS A 86 12.60 -13.07 -2.80
C CYS A 86 13.34 -13.75 -1.64
N ASP A 87 12.63 -14.21 -0.61
CA ASP A 87 13.18 -14.89 0.57
C ASP A 87 14.19 -14.06 1.41
N LEU A 88 14.22 -12.74 1.26
CA LEU A 88 15.01 -11.85 2.12
C LEU A 88 14.43 -11.84 3.55
N PRO A 89 15.21 -12.12 4.61
CA PRO A 89 14.74 -11.97 5.99
C PRO A 89 14.43 -10.49 6.28
N ALA A 90 13.21 -10.20 6.74
CA ALA A 90 12.68 -8.85 6.81
C ALA A 90 12.22 -8.41 8.22
N TYR A 91 11.65 -9.30 9.03
CA TYR A 91 11.16 -8.97 10.37
C TYR A 91 11.37 -10.13 11.36
N SER A 92 11.91 -9.85 12.55
CA SER A 92 11.99 -10.83 13.65
C SER A 92 10.63 -11.05 14.29
N SER A 93 10.33 -12.29 14.71
CA SER A 93 9.22 -12.57 15.63
C SER A 93 9.29 -11.75 16.92
N GLU A 94 10.49 -11.37 17.36
CA GLU A 94 10.72 -10.61 18.60
C GLU A 94 10.31 -9.14 18.47
N HIS A 95 10.13 -8.64 17.25
CA HIS A 95 9.56 -7.32 16.98
C HIS A 95 8.06 -7.37 16.66
N LYS A 96 7.46 -8.57 16.63
CA LYS A 96 6.05 -8.79 16.30
C LYS A 96 5.19 -8.57 17.53
N TYR A 97 4.04 -7.93 17.37
CA TYR A 97 3.07 -7.73 18.43
C TYR A 97 1.65 -7.85 17.90
N ASP A 98 0.67 -7.81 18.81
CA ASP A 98 -0.74 -7.76 18.45
C ASP A 98 -1.25 -6.32 18.47
N SER A 99 -1.76 -5.86 17.34
CA SER A 99 -2.27 -4.50 17.15
C SER A 99 -3.80 -4.46 17.02
N GLY A 100 -4.48 -5.62 16.99
CA GLY A 100 -5.91 -5.72 16.72
C GLY A 100 -6.35 -5.30 15.31
N THR A 101 -5.45 -4.92 14.40
CA THR A 101 -5.82 -4.42 13.06
C THR A 101 -6.24 -5.51 12.08
N GLY A 102 -5.86 -6.77 12.34
CA GLY A 102 -6.09 -7.91 11.46
C GLY A 102 -5.01 -8.17 10.41
N TRP A 103 -3.86 -7.51 10.51
CA TRP A 103 -2.67 -7.77 9.68
C TRP A 103 -1.41 -7.92 10.55
N PRO A 104 -0.44 -8.80 10.17
CA PRO A 104 0.86 -8.91 10.83
C PRO A 104 1.50 -7.56 11.14
N SER A 105 1.74 -7.30 12.42
CA SER A 105 2.18 -6.00 12.93
C SER A 105 3.51 -6.11 13.68
N PHE A 106 4.46 -5.25 13.33
CA PHE A 106 5.81 -5.22 13.89
C PHE A 106 6.24 -3.79 14.25
N TRP A 107 7.11 -3.62 15.25
CA TRP A 107 7.61 -2.28 15.63
C TRP A 107 9.00 -1.92 15.07
N LYS A 108 9.74 -2.90 14.54
CA LYS A 108 11.02 -2.70 13.81
C LYS A 108 11.24 -3.78 12.73
N ALA A 109 11.70 -3.37 11.55
CA ALA A 109 12.23 -4.26 10.51
C ALA A 109 13.69 -4.66 10.77
N GLN A 110 14.18 -5.71 10.10
CA GLN A 110 15.62 -6.01 10.07
C GLN A 110 16.40 -4.89 9.38
N ASP A 111 17.59 -4.59 9.90
CA ASP A 111 18.39 -3.46 9.45
C ASP A 111 18.81 -3.66 7.98
N GLY A 112 18.45 -2.70 7.12
CA GLY A 112 18.67 -2.78 5.68
C GLY A 112 17.64 -3.57 4.86
N ALA A 113 16.71 -4.32 5.49
CA ALA A 113 15.83 -5.25 4.76
C ALA A 113 14.64 -4.60 4.01
N ILE A 114 14.30 -3.35 4.32
CA ILE A 114 13.17 -2.62 3.73
C ILE A 114 13.57 -1.33 3.01
N GLY A 115 12.77 -0.94 2.03
CA GLY A 115 12.66 0.44 1.55
C GLY A 115 11.27 1.00 1.88
N THR A 116 11.08 2.30 1.65
CA THR A 116 9.81 3.01 1.88
C THR A 116 9.59 4.08 0.83
N LYS A 117 8.36 4.25 0.36
CA LYS A 117 7.96 5.35 -0.56
C LYS A 117 6.70 6.06 -0.05
N GLU A 118 6.43 7.26 -0.58
CA GLU A 118 5.16 7.93 -0.33
C GLU A 118 4.02 7.25 -1.10
N ASP A 119 2.96 6.88 -0.40
CA ASP A 119 1.70 6.44 -0.99
C ASP A 119 0.63 7.55 -0.88
N ARG A 120 0.07 7.91 -2.03
CA ARG A 120 -0.96 8.95 -2.20
C ARG A 120 -2.27 8.37 -2.79
N SER A 121 -2.50 7.07 -2.57
CA SER A 121 -3.71 6.34 -3.00
C SER A 121 -4.96 6.63 -2.14
N LEU A 122 -4.82 7.19 -0.94
CA LEU A 122 -5.93 7.56 -0.07
C LEU A 122 -5.99 9.08 0.16
N PHE A 123 -6.96 9.53 0.97
CA PHE A 123 -7.15 10.95 1.32
C PHE A 123 -6.05 11.55 2.22
N SER A 124 -5.08 10.73 2.63
CA SER A 124 -3.87 11.10 3.35
C SER A 124 -2.64 10.47 2.70
N VAL A 125 -1.47 11.09 2.88
CA VAL A 125 -0.19 10.45 2.54
C VAL A 125 0.07 9.35 3.55
N ARG A 126 0.46 8.16 3.08
CA ARG A 126 0.94 7.05 3.91
C ARG A 126 2.39 6.74 3.57
N THR A 127 3.14 6.20 4.54
CA THR A 127 4.46 5.61 4.27
C THR A 127 4.24 4.16 3.85
N GLU A 128 4.39 3.85 2.57
CA GLU A 128 4.40 2.46 2.11
C GLU A 128 5.77 1.84 2.43
N VAL A 129 5.78 0.53 2.68
CA VAL A 129 6.98 -0.25 2.94
C VAL A 129 7.05 -1.45 2.01
N HIS A 130 8.23 -1.63 1.41
CA HIS A 130 8.52 -2.66 0.42
C HIS A 130 9.84 -3.37 0.73
N CYS A 131 10.04 -4.52 0.11
CA CYS A 131 11.31 -5.26 0.19
C CYS A 131 12.45 -4.43 -0.42
N ARG A 132 13.58 -4.31 0.29
CA ARG A 132 14.81 -3.67 -0.23
C ARG A 132 15.33 -4.35 -1.49
N ARG A 133 15.24 -5.69 -1.56
CA ARG A 133 15.93 -6.52 -2.57
C ARG A 133 15.19 -6.65 -3.90
N CYS A 134 13.85 -6.61 -3.90
CA CYS A 134 13.05 -6.93 -5.09
C CYS A 134 11.84 -6.01 -5.31
N GLY A 135 11.76 -4.89 -4.60
CA GLY A 135 10.64 -3.92 -4.69
C GLY A 135 9.28 -4.42 -4.22
N GLY A 136 9.17 -5.69 -3.80
CA GLY A 136 7.89 -6.31 -3.48
C GLY A 136 7.18 -5.61 -2.33
N HIS A 137 5.97 -5.10 -2.58
CA HIS A 137 5.16 -4.37 -1.60
C HIS A 137 4.82 -5.24 -0.39
N PHE A 138 5.03 -4.72 0.83
CA PHE A 138 4.65 -5.41 2.07
C PHE A 138 3.41 -4.79 2.73
N GLY A 139 3.30 -3.47 2.80
CA GLY A 139 2.20 -2.79 3.49
C GLY A 139 2.57 -1.34 3.81
N HIS A 140 2.22 -0.87 5.01
CA HIS A 140 2.43 0.53 5.41
C HIS A 140 3.01 0.67 6.83
N ILE A 141 3.72 1.78 7.08
CA ILE A 141 4.22 2.18 8.39
C ILE A 141 3.34 3.32 8.91
N PHE A 142 2.96 3.22 10.19
CA PHE A 142 2.15 4.19 10.92
C PHE A 142 2.84 4.61 12.22
N ASP A 143 2.41 5.75 12.78
CA ASP A 143 3.01 6.40 13.95
C ASP A 143 2.21 6.12 15.25
N ASP A 144 1.52 4.99 15.29
CA ASP A 144 0.67 4.50 16.39
C ASP A 144 1.15 3.14 16.93
N GLY A 145 2.47 2.91 16.91
CA GLY A 145 3.11 1.72 17.45
C GLY A 145 3.54 1.84 18.92
N PRO A 146 3.98 0.73 19.54
CA PRO A 146 4.50 0.70 20.89
C PRO A 146 5.90 1.32 20.99
N GLU A 147 6.36 1.55 22.21
CA GLU A 147 7.79 1.71 22.50
C GLU A 147 8.58 0.46 22.05
N PRO A 148 9.86 0.60 21.65
CA PRO A 148 10.69 1.81 21.75
C PRO A 148 10.63 2.74 20.52
N THR A 149 9.94 2.37 19.43
CA THR A 149 9.99 3.13 18.16
C THR A 149 8.78 4.05 17.95
N GLY A 150 7.64 3.77 18.58
CA GLY A 150 6.36 4.42 18.26
C GLY A 150 5.82 4.05 16.88
N LYS A 151 6.43 3.09 16.17
CA LYS A 151 6.07 2.74 14.77
C LYS A 151 5.33 1.43 14.69
N ARG A 152 4.30 1.37 13.85
CA ARG A 152 3.57 0.16 13.48
C ARG A 152 3.78 -0.14 12.00
N HIS A 153 4.64 -1.12 11.72
CA HIS A 153 4.76 -1.74 10.40
C HIS A 153 3.59 -2.72 10.26
N CYS A 154 2.56 -2.34 9.50
CA CYS A 154 1.33 -3.12 9.29
C CYS A 154 1.40 -3.75 7.90
N LEU A 155 1.57 -5.08 7.84
CA LEU A 155 2.04 -5.78 6.64
C LEU A 155 1.04 -6.84 6.21
N ASN A 156 0.85 -6.99 4.90
CA ASN A 156 0.10 -8.11 4.32
C ASN A 156 0.82 -9.43 4.64
N GLY A 157 0.14 -10.36 5.29
CA GLY A 157 0.71 -11.67 5.60
C GLY A 157 1.01 -12.51 4.36
N VAL A 158 0.24 -12.42 3.27
CA VAL A 158 0.60 -13.09 2.00
C VAL A 158 1.88 -12.52 1.35
N ALA A 159 2.34 -11.33 1.73
CA ALA A 159 3.62 -10.78 1.26
C ALA A 159 4.83 -11.36 2.02
N LEU A 160 4.58 -12.16 3.07
CA LEU A 160 5.59 -12.74 3.96
C LEU A 160 5.54 -14.26 3.98
N SER A 161 6.67 -14.89 4.30
CA SER A 161 6.77 -16.30 4.67
C SER A 161 7.46 -16.42 6.02
N PHE A 162 6.92 -17.25 6.92
CA PHE A 162 7.52 -17.45 8.24
C PHE A 162 8.43 -18.68 8.25
N LYS A 163 9.64 -18.52 8.76
CA LYS A 163 10.57 -19.60 9.09
C LYS A 163 10.73 -19.65 10.60
N PRO A 164 10.36 -20.73 11.30
CA PRO A 164 10.67 -20.87 12.71
C PRO A 164 12.19 -20.87 12.90
N ALA A 165 12.65 -20.41 14.07
CA ALA A 165 14.01 -20.69 14.51
C ALA A 165 14.18 -22.21 14.67
N GLU A 166 15.38 -22.73 14.40
CA GLU A 166 15.72 -24.10 14.74
C GLU A 166 15.63 -24.29 16.27
N ALA A 167 15.19 -25.47 16.71
CA ALA A 167 15.25 -25.84 18.11
C ALA A 167 16.71 -26.12 18.47
N ALA A 168 17.21 -25.41 19.49
CA ALA A 168 18.52 -25.63 20.10
C ALA A 168 18.51 -26.81 21.08
#